data_AF-A0A1B8DLN0-F1
#
_entry.id   AF-A0A1B8DLN0-F1
#
_cell.length_a   1.000
_cell.length_b   1.000
_cell.length_c   1.000
_cell.angle_alpha   90.00
_cell.angle_beta   90.00
_cell.angle_gamma   90.00
#
_symmetry.space_group_name_H-M   'P 1'
#
loop_
_entity.id
_entity.type
_entity.pdbx_description
1 polymer ?
#
loop_
_entity_poly.entity_id
_entity_poly.type
_entity_poly.pdbx_seq_one_letter_code
_entity_poly.pdbx_strand_id
1 'polypeptide(L)'
;MAIPLALLLCPATLAADNISWISACNPYRQRLPYESDAAFVTRKAIELDAKFQRLGPDTVIAFVCEPISGAALGCIPYVYGYLPAMKAVCRKYGALFILDETMCGMGRYGNLHAWQGEHVDGDLGPDCLPDLQMIGKGLGGGYQPIAGVIVSKKVIEVIQRGTGGFIHGQTYQAHPVACAAALAVQRIIRRDNLLSNVHEQGLYLLEQLQEKLGSHLYVGDIRGKGLF
;
A
#
# COMPACT_ATOMS: atom_id res chain seq x y z
N MET A 1 12.54 30.16 8.27
CA MET A 1 12.51 29.13 9.33
C MET A 1 11.99 27.85 8.70
N ALA A 2 12.79 26.78 8.64
CA ALA A 2 12.32 25.52 8.06
C ALA A 2 11.31 24.89 9.01
N ILE A 3 10.07 24.69 8.55
CA ILE A 3 9.06 23.95 9.29
C ILE A 3 9.49 22.48 9.25
N PRO A 4 9.64 21.78 10.39
CA PRO A 4 9.99 20.36 10.38
C PRO A 4 8.84 19.56 9.76
N LEU A 5 9.09 18.94 8.60
CA LEU A 5 8.09 18.21 7.82
C LEU A 5 7.99 16.76 8.31
N ALA A 6 6.84 16.33 8.81
CA ALA A 6 6.59 14.98 9.32
C ALA A 6 6.02 14.05 8.23
N LEU A 7 6.53 12.82 8.19
CA LEU A 7 6.03 11.70 7.41
C LEU A 7 5.27 10.75 8.34
N LEU A 8 4.02 10.45 8.01
CA LEU A 8 3.24 9.46 8.76
C LEU A 8 3.37 8.08 8.13
N LEU A 9 3.76 7.09 8.93
CA LEU A 9 3.95 5.71 8.50
C LEU A 9 3.06 4.75 9.32
N CYS A 10 2.60 3.70 8.65
CA CYS A 10 2.15 2.44 9.24
C CYS A 10 3.40 1.52 9.37
N PRO A 11 3.61 0.75 10.47
CA PRO A 11 4.94 0.46 11.03
C PRO A 11 5.96 -0.21 10.08
N ALA A 12 7.12 0.44 9.89
CA ALA A 12 8.37 -0.09 9.34
C ALA A 12 9.61 0.78 9.73
N THR A 13 10.39 0.34 10.71
CA THR A 13 11.78 0.73 11.11
C THR A 13 12.49 1.91 10.41
N LEU A 14 11.97 3.13 10.47
CA LEU A 14 12.74 4.35 10.19
C LEU A 14 12.64 5.26 11.43
N ALA A 15 13.71 5.28 12.23
CA ALA A 15 13.82 6.18 13.38
C ALA A 15 14.46 7.50 12.90
N ALA A 16 13.62 8.40 12.40
CA ALA A 16 14.01 9.79 12.14
C ALA A 16 13.04 10.71 12.86
N ASP A 17 13.52 11.85 13.35
CA ASP A 17 12.72 12.81 14.14
C ASP A 17 11.52 13.37 13.37
N ASN A 18 11.54 13.19 12.05
CA ASN A 18 10.50 13.62 11.13
C ASN A 18 9.54 12.49 10.73
N ILE A 19 9.53 11.38 11.46
CA ILE A 19 8.61 10.25 11.22
C ILE A 19 7.70 10.06 12.42
N SER A 20 6.41 9.85 12.16
CA SER A 20 5.47 9.49 13.20
C SER A 20 4.59 8.32 12.80
N TRP A 21 4.16 7.58 13.81
CA TRP A 21 3.42 6.34 13.64
C TRP A 21 1.96 6.51 14.07
N ILE A 22 1.07 5.83 13.35
CA ILE A 22 -0.26 5.45 13.81
C ILE A 22 -0.33 3.93 13.95
N SER A 23 -1.32 3.42 14.65
CA SER A 23 -1.49 1.97 14.78
C SER A 23 -1.89 1.32 13.45
N ALA A 24 -1.47 0.08 13.26
CA ALA A 24 -1.72 -0.66 12.03
C ALA A 24 -3.21 -0.95 11.79
N CYS A 25 -3.59 -1.17 10.53
CA CYS A 25 -4.89 -1.73 10.16
C CYS A 25 -4.93 -3.23 10.50
N ASN A 26 -5.05 -3.57 11.78
CA ASN A 26 -5.02 -4.95 12.28
C ASN A 26 -6.33 -5.27 13.01
N PRO A 27 -7.37 -5.76 12.32
CA PRO A 27 -8.65 -6.06 12.95
C PRO A 27 -8.53 -7.17 14.00
N TYR A 28 -7.69 -8.19 13.76
CA TYR A 28 -7.53 -9.30 14.70
C TYR A 28 -7.07 -8.85 16.10
N ARG A 29 -6.15 -7.88 16.17
CA ARG A 29 -5.61 -7.37 17.45
C ARG A 29 -6.34 -6.16 18.01
N GLN A 30 -7.03 -5.39 17.16
CA GLN A 30 -7.47 -4.04 17.53
C GLN A 30 -8.98 -3.81 17.39
N ARG A 31 -9.74 -4.77 16.84
CA ARG A 31 -11.19 -4.63 16.69
C ARG A 31 -11.86 -4.71 18.06
N LEU A 32 -12.75 -3.76 18.33
CA LEU A 32 -13.53 -3.74 19.56
C LEU A 32 -14.67 -4.78 19.48
N PRO A 33 -15.19 -5.28 20.61
CA PRO A 33 -16.36 -6.16 20.62
C PRO A 33 -17.51 -5.55 19.82
N TYR A 34 -18.08 -6.33 18.89
CA TYR A 34 -19.20 -5.95 18.03
C TYR A 34 -18.92 -4.79 17.05
N GLU A 35 -17.66 -4.40 16.86
CA GLU A 35 -17.28 -3.37 15.90
C GLU A 35 -17.35 -3.91 14.47
N SER A 36 -18.17 -3.26 13.63
CA SER A 36 -18.22 -3.56 12.20
C SER A 36 -16.96 -3.10 11.48
N ASP A 37 -16.70 -3.65 10.30
CA ASP A 37 -15.59 -3.22 9.43
C ASP A 37 -15.62 -1.70 9.18
N ALA A 38 -16.79 -1.15 8.88
CA ALA A 38 -16.98 0.28 8.66
C ALA A 38 -16.68 1.13 9.91
N ALA A 39 -17.07 0.67 11.10
CA ALA A 39 -16.77 1.34 12.35
C ALA A 39 -15.27 1.30 12.68
N PHE A 40 -14.63 0.14 12.44
CA PHE A 40 -13.18 -0.02 12.58
C PHE A 40 -12.41 0.95 11.67
N VAL A 41 -12.77 1.00 10.38
CA VAL A 41 -12.19 1.93 9.40
C VAL A 41 -12.39 3.38 9.83
N THR A 42 -13.59 3.74 10.28
CA THR A 42 -13.89 5.09 10.77
C THR A 42 -12.98 5.46 11.95
N ARG A 43 -12.80 4.56 12.91
CA ARG A 43 -11.90 4.78 14.04
C ARG A 43 -10.44 4.96 13.62
N LYS A 44 -9.97 4.20 12.62
CA LYS A 44 -8.63 4.40 12.04
C LYS A 44 -8.48 5.77 11.37
N ALA A 45 -9.52 6.25 10.69
CA ALA A 45 -9.48 7.57 10.07
C ALA A 45 -9.46 8.68 11.11
N ILE A 46 -10.24 8.55 12.19
CA ILE A 46 -10.21 9.46 13.36
C ILE A 46 -8.82 9.47 14.01
N GLU A 47 -8.19 8.30 14.15
CA GLU A 47 -6.82 8.20 14.68
C GLU A 47 -5.81 8.94 13.81
N LEU A 48 -5.89 8.77 12.47
CA LEU A 48 -5.03 9.50 11.54
C LEU A 48 -5.28 11.01 11.63
N ASP A 49 -6.54 11.44 11.62
CA ASP A 49 -6.92 12.85 11.74
C ASP A 49 -6.38 13.49 13.03
N ALA A 50 -6.57 12.81 14.18
CA ALA A 50 -6.04 13.26 15.46
C ALA A 50 -4.50 13.34 15.45
N LYS A 51 -3.83 12.46 14.70
CA LYS A 51 -2.37 12.50 14.53
C LYS A 51 -1.92 13.72 13.72
N PHE A 52 -2.59 14.04 12.63
CA PHE A 52 -2.36 15.28 11.88
C PHE A 52 -2.52 16.52 12.77
N GLN A 53 -3.61 16.59 13.54
CA GLN A 53 -3.86 17.69 14.47
C GLN A 53 -2.76 17.82 15.54
N ARG A 54 -2.33 16.70 16.12
CA ARG A 54 -1.28 16.68 17.16
C ARG A 54 0.08 17.16 16.63
N LEU A 55 0.44 16.82 15.40
CA LEU A 55 1.72 17.21 14.81
C LEU A 55 1.72 18.65 14.30
N GLY A 56 0.54 19.23 14.07
CA GLY A 56 0.37 20.43 13.29
C GLY A 56 0.06 20.03 11.84
N PRO A 57 -1.18 20.23 11.34
CA PRO A 57 -1.56 19.74 10.02
C PRO A 57 -0.66 20.24 8.87
N ASP A 58 -0.18 21.49 8.97
CA ASP A 58 0.71 22.12 7.98
C ASP A 58 2.14 21.56 7.99
N THR A 59 2.48 20.71 8.96
CA THR A 59 3.79 20.08 9.05
C THR A 59 3.80 18.67 8.45
N VAL A 60 2.65 18.06 8.17
CA VAL A 60 2.59 16.67 7.68
C VAL A 60 2.55 16.64 6.15
N ILE A 61 3.56 16.02 5.53
CA ILE A 61 3.68 16.01 4.06
C ILE A 61 3.02 14.84 3.39
N ALA A 62 2.94 13.70 4.07
CA ALA A 62 2.41 12.47 3.49
C ALA A 62 2.02 11.46 4.56
N PHE A 63 1.10 10.58 4.17
CA PHE A 63 0.80 9.33 4.83
C PHE A 63 1.21 8.17 3.91
N VAL A 64 1.93 7.20 4.47
CA VAL A 64 2.44 6.03 3.78
C VAL A 64 1.91 4.77 4.44
N CYS A 65 1.34 3.86 3.65
CA CYS A 65 0.97 2.53 4.12
C CYS A 65 1.18 1.44 3.06
N GLU A 66 1.40 0.21 3.53
CA GLU A 66 1.24 -0.99 2.71
C GLU A 66 -0.26 -1.35 2.68
N PRO A 67 -0.90 -1.53 1.51
CA PRO A 67 -2.26 -2.07 1.44
C PRO A 67 -2.37 -3.46 2.10
N ILE A 68 -1.39 -4.33 1.87
CA ILE A 68 -1.24 -5.60 2.58
C ILE A 68 0.14 -5.58 3.21
N SER A 69 0.20 -5.50 4.54
CA SER A 69 1.48 -5.48 5.24
C SER A 69 2.05 -6.89 5.24
N GLY A 70 3.19 -7.04 4.57
CA GLY A 70 3.79 -8.33 4.31
C GLY A 70 4.57 -8.85 5.51
N ALA A 71 5.88 -8.59 5.52
CA ALA A 71 6.79 -9.12 6.52
C ALA A 71 6.56 -8.54 7.93
N ALA A 72 6.14 -7.28 8.04
CA ALA A 72 6.07 -6.59 9.33
C ALA A 72 4.89 -7.07 10.19
N LEU A 73 3.75 -7.39 9.57
CA LEU A 73 2.53 -7.77 10.29
C LEU A 73 1.99 -9.16 9.92
N GLY A 74 2.71 -9.90 9.08
CA GLY A 74 2.34 -11.25 8.67
C GLY A 74 1.09 -11.26 7.81
N CYS A 75 1.21 -10.68 6.60
CA CYS A 75 0.20 -10.74 5.54
C CYS A 75 -1.18 -10.20 5.94
N ILE A 76 -1.24 -9.07 6.66
CA ILE A 76 -2.52 -8.46 7.04
C ILE A 76 -3.06 -7.62 5.86
N PRO A 77 -4.19 -7.99 5.25
CA PRO A 77 -4.83 -7.15 4.24
C PRO A 77 -5.53 -5.96 4.91
N TYR A 78 -5.63 -4.86 4.17
CA TYR A 78 -6.51 -3.76 4.55
C TYR A 78 -7.96 -4.25 4.72
N VAL A 79 -8.70 -3.59 5.61
CA VAL A 79 -10.16 -3.75 5.73
C VAL A 79 -10.83 -2.91 4.66
N TYR A 80 -11.88 -3.44 4.01
CA TYR A 80 -12.57 -2.74 2.92
C TYR A 80 -13.01 -1.32 3.33
N GLY A 81 -12.67 -0.31 2.53
CA GLY A 81 -12.92 1.11 2.79
C GLY A 81 -11.78 1.82 3.53
N TYR A 82 -10.74 1.10 3.97
CA TYR A 82 -9.61 1.68 4.71
C TYR A 82 -8.80 2.67 3.85
N LEU A 83 -8.41 2.26 2.63
CA LEU A 83 -7.60 3.09 1.74
C LEU A 83 -8.27 4.43 1.41
N PRO A 84 -9.53 4.49 0.96
CA PRO A 84 -10.19 5.76 0.68
C PRO A 84 -10.43 6.59 1.95
N ALA A 85 -10.69 5.95 3.10
CA ALA A 85 -10.82 6.68 4.37
C ALA A 85 -9.50 7.37 4.78
N MET A 86 -8.35 6.70 4.62
CA MET A 86 -7.06 7.32 4.90
C MET A 86 -6.75 8.43 3.88
N LYS A 87 -7.03 8.19 2.59
CA LYS A 87 -6.85 9.20 1.54
C LYS A 87 -7.70 10.44 1.80
N ALA A 88 -8.93 10.30 2.27
CA ALA A 88 -9.80 11.43 2.62
C ALA A 88 -9.17 12.34 3.69
N VAL A 89 -8.54 11.76 4.72
CA VAL A 89 -7.81 12.52 5.74
C VAL A 89 -6.59 13.23 5.13
N CYS A 90 -5.83 12.56 4.27
CA CYS A 90 -4.69 13.19 3.58
C CYS A 90 -5.14 14.38 2.72
N ARG A 91 -6.22 14.21 1.96
CA ARG A 91 -6.81 15.26 1.11
C ARG A 91 -7.29 16.46 1.94
N LYS A 92 -7.88 16.23 3.12
CA LYS A 92 -8.32 17.29 4.05
C LYS A 92 -7.18 18.24 4.43
N TYR A 93 -5.96 17.73 4.57
CA TYR A 93 -4.80 18.50 5.02
C TYR A 93 -3.78 18.80 3.90
N GLY A 94 -4.07 18.42 2.66
CA GLY A 94 -3.15 18.63 1.53
C GLY A 94 -1.90 17.73 1.54
N ALA A 95 -1.88 16.68 2.35
CA ALA A 95 -0.80 15.70 2.38
C ALA A 95 -0.91 14.67 1.25
N LEU A 96 0.24 14.12 0.83
CA LEU A 96 0.30 13.06 -0.17
C LEU A 96 -0.17 11.72 0.41
N PHE A 97 -0.95 10.98 -0.36
CA PHE A 97 -1.32 9.61 -0.06
C PHE A 97 -0.39 8.65 -0.80
N ILE A 98 0.43 7.89 -0.08
CA ILE A 98 1.47 7.03 -0.64
C ILE A 98 1.17 5.57 -0.31
N LEU A 99 1.17 4.71 -1.33
CA LEU A 99 1.03 3.27 -1.15
C LEU A 99 2.36 2.56 -1.42
N ASP A 100 2.87 1.85 -0.41
CA ASP A 100 3.98 0.93 -0.60
C ASP A 100 3.43 -0.42 -1.08
N GLU A 101 3.50 -0.62 -2.40
CA GLU A 101 3.10 -1.88 -3.03
C GLU A 101 4.31 -2.72 -3.46
N THR A 102 5.48 -2.49 -2.85
CA THR A 102 6.70 -3.23 -3.18
C THR A 102 6.52 -4.73 -2.97
N MET A 103 5.74 -5.15 -1.96
CA MET A 103 5.42 -6.57 -1.76
C MET A 103 4.06 -6.97 -2.33
N CYS A 104 3.03 -6.14 -2.16
CA CYS A 104 1.66 -6.53 -2.46
C CYS A 104 1.19 -6.24 -3.88
N GLY A 105 1.85 -5.31 -4.57
CA GLY A 105 1.57 -5.01 -5.97
C GLY A 105 2.22 -5.99 -6.92
N MET A 106 2.12 -5.65 -8.21
CA MET A 106 2.62 -6.43 -9.34
C MET A 106 2.08 -7.86 -9.35
N GLY A 107 0.81 -8.03 -8.94
CA GLY A 107 0.06 -9.28 -9.10
C GLY A 107 -0.06 -10.16 -7.87
N ARG A 108 0.71 -9.95 -6.81
CA ARG A 108 0.73 -10.84 -5.64
C ARG A 108 -0.63 -10.94 -4.93
N TYR A 109 -1.35 -9.83 -4.87
CA TYR A 109 -2.70 -9.72 -4.30
C TYR A 109 -3.81 -10.34 -5.17
N GLY A 110 -3.51 -10.70 -6.42
CA GLY A 110 -4.48 -11.11 -7.44
C GLY A 110 -4.78 -10.01 -8.46
N ASN A 111 -4.78 -8.75 -8.02
CA ASN A 111 -4.78 -7.59 -8.93
C ASN A 111 -3.36 -7.13 -9.25
N LEU A 112 -3.21 -6.38 -10.36
CA LEU A 112 -1.91 -5.79 -10.72
C LEU A 112 -1.46 -4.80 -9.65
N HIS A 113 -2.37 -3.98 -9.14
CA HIS A 113 -2.16 -3.11 -7.98
C HIS A 113 -3.16 -3.48 -6.89
N ALA A 114 -2.73 -3.51 -5.64
CA ALA A 114 -3.56 -3.93 -4.52
C ALA A 114 -4.78 -3.00 -4.33
N TRP A 115 -4.62 -1.69 -4.52
CA TRP A 115 -5.73 -0.72 -4.41
C TRP A 115 -6.88 -0.97 -5.40
N GLN A 116 -6.66 -1.71 -6.50
CA GLN A 116 -7.73 -2.10 -7.43
C GLN A 116 -8.78 -3.03 -6.79
N GLY A 117 -8.53 -3.55 -5.58
CA GLY A 117 -9.54 -4.28 -4.82
C GLY A 117 -10.68 -3.42 -4.26
N GLU A 118 -10.52 -2.09 -4.24
CA GLU A 118 -11.56 -1.12 -3.84
C GLU A 118 -11.80 -0.02 -4.89
N HIS A 119 -11.14 -0.12 -6.06
CA HIS A 119 -11.31 0.83 -7.15
C HIS A 119 -11.75 0.11 -8.41
N VAL A 120 -12.81 0.63 -9.03
CA VAL A 120 -13.23 0.21 -10.37
C VAL A 120 -13.08 1.42 -11.29
N ASP A 121 -12.39 1.25 -12.41
CA ASP A 121 -12.19 2.33 -13.38
C ASP A 121 -13.55 2.87 -13.86
N GLY A 122 -13.74 4.19 -13.77
CA GLY A 122 -14.98 4.87 -14.14
C GLY A 122 -16.04 4.92 -13.03
N ASP A 123 -15.78 4.31 -11.87
CA ASP A 123 -16.63 4.46 -10.69
C ASP A 123 -16.46 5.86 -10.06
N LEU A 124 -17.58 6.44 -9.61
CA LEU A 124 -17.61 7.65 -8.77
C LEU A 124 -17.47 7.32 -7.28
N GLY A 125 -17.21 6.06 -6.97
CA GLY A 125 -16.95 5.53 -5.64
C GLY A 125 -15.75 6.17 -4.93
N PRO A 126 -15.41 5.67 -3.74
CA PRO A 126 -14.41 6.28 -2.87
C PRO A 126 -13.01 6.31 -3.53
N ASP A 127 -12.39 7.48 -3.57
CA ASP A 127 -11.06 7.66 -4.16
C ASP A 127 -9.98 7.03 -3.28
N CYS A 128 -9.34 5.97 -3.77
CA CYS A 128 -8.22 5.29 -3.12
C CYS A 128 -6.92 5.31 -3.97
N LEU A 129 -6.89 6.08 -5.05
CA LEU A 129 -5.73 6.15 -5.95
C LEU A 129 -4.52 6.78 -5.23
N PRO A 130 -3.31 6.22 -5.28
CA PRO A 130 -2.14 6.86 -4.67
C PRO A 130 -1.72 8.14 -5.40
N ASP A 131 -1.20 9.12 -4.65
CA ASP A 131 -0.40 10.21 -5.23
C ASP A 131 0.97 9.68 -5.67
N LEU A 132 1.55 8.76 -4.88
CA LEU A 132 2.78 8.03 -5.19
C LEU A 132 2.60 6.54 -4.85
N GLN A 133 3.08 5.65 -5.71
CA GLN A 133 3.08 4.21 -5.45
C GLN A 133 4.48 3.61 -5.62
N MET A 134 4.94 2.92 -4.59
CA MET A 134 6.20 2.18 -4.66
C MET A 134 5.94 0.80 -5.26
N ILE A 135 6.79 0.39 -6.22
CA ILE A 135 6.78 -0.94 -6.84
C ILE A 135 8.18 -1.52 -6.86
N GLY A 136 8.27 -2.85 -6.83
CA GLY A 136 9.54 -3.59 -6.86
C GLY A 136 9.23 -5.08 -6.91
N LYS A 137 10.08 -5.94 -6.33
CA LYS A 137 9.89 -7.40 -6.21
C LYS A 137 9.24 -8.05 -7.45
N GLY A 138 7.92 -8.24 -7.44
CA GLY A 138 7.14 -8.80 -8.56
C GLY A 138 7.30 -8.04 -9.89
N LEU A 139 7.70 -6.77 -9.86
CA LEU A 139 8.05 -5.96 -11.03
C LEU A 139 9.10 -6.67 -11.91
N GLY A 140 10.20 -7.10 -11.28
CA GLY A 140 11.31 -7.77 -11.95
C GLY A 140 11.35 -9.29 -11.75
N GLY A 141 10.39 -9.85 -10.99
CA GLY A 141 10.30 -11.29 -10.72
C GLY A 141 11.55 -11.90 -10.07
N GLY A 142 12.43 -11.09 -9.46
CA GLY A 142 13.71 -11.52 -8.91
C GLY A 142 14.83 -11.73 -9.95
N TYR A 143 14.60 -11.51 -11.24
CA TYR A 143 15.61 -11.72 -12.30
C TYR A 143 16.67 -10.62 -12.35
N GLN A 144 16.28 -9.38 -12.04
CA GLN A 144 17.18 -8.22 -11.90
C GLN A 144 16.66 -7.30 -10.80
N PRO A 145 17.55 -6.63 -10.03
CA PRO A 145 17.15 -5.59 -9.10
C PRO A 145 16.48 -4.44 -9.84
N ILE A 146 15.20 -4.23 -9.55
CA ILE A 146 14.43 -3.11 -10.09
C ILE A 146 13.34 -2.70 -9.10
N ALA A 147 13.21 -1.39 -8.93
CA ALA A 147 12.14 -0.75 -8.20
C ALA A 147 11.70 0.49 -8.97
N GLY A 148 10.53 1.01 -8.66
CA GLY A 148 9.99 2.20 -9.29
C GLY A 148 9.05 2.95 -8.37
N VAL A 149 8.90 4.23 -8.67
CA VAL A 149 7.87 5.09 -8.09
C VAL A 149 6.93 5.49 -9.22
N ILE A 150 5.68 5.06 -9.13
CA ILE A 150 4.61 5.56 -10.00
C ILE A 150 4.11 6.87 -9.40
N VAL A 151 4.03 7.92 -10.21
CA VAL A 151 3.72 9.28 -9.77
C VAL A 151 2.42 9.73 -10.44
N SER A 152 1.49 10.26 -9.65
CA SER A 152 0.23 10.78 -10.18
C SER A 152 0.45 12.04 -11.03
N LYS A 153 -0.46 12.28 -11.98
CA LYS A 153 -0.43 13.49 -12.82
C LYS A 153 -0.43 14.77 -12.00
N LYS A 154 -1.20 14.81 -10.90
CA LYS A 154 -1.26 15.95 -9.97
C LYS A 154 0.12 16.33 -9.45
N VAL A 155 0.93 15.36 -9.04
CA VAL A 155 2.29 15.62 -8.54
C VAL A 155 3.20 16.10 -9.65
N ILE A 156 3.13 15.49 -10.84
CA ILE A 156 3.90 15.92 -12.02
C ILE A 156 3.57 17.37 -12.41
N GLU A 157 2.29 17.74 -12.43
CA GLU A 157 1.83 19.09 -12.77
C GLU A 157 2.37 20.15 -11.79
N VAL A 158 2.44 19.83 -10.49
CA VAL A 158 3.02 20.73 -9.48
C VAL A 158 4.50 20.96 -9.73
N ILE A 159 5.26 19.90 -10.03
CA ILE A 159 6.70 20.01 -10.35
C ILE A 159 6.89 20.84 -11.62
N GLN A 160 6.09 20.59 -12.67
CA GLN A 160 6.17 21.31 -13.94
C GLN A 160 5.86 22.80 -13.79
N ARG A 161 4.86 23.18 -12.99
CA ARG A 161 4.50 24.59 -12.73
C ARG A 161 5.47 25.29 -11.78
N GLY A 162 6.14 24.52 -10.91
CA GLY A 162 7.10 25.02 -9.95
C GLY A 162 8.52 25.03 -10.51
N THR A 163 9.31 24.03 -10.12
CA THR A 163 10.75 23.96 -10.44
C THR A 163 11.02 23.59 -11.90
N GLY A 164 10.03 23.09 -12.65
CA GLY A 164 10.17 22.64 -14.03
C GLY A 164 10.91 21.30 -14.20
N GLY A 165 11.47 20.75 -13.12
CA GLY A 165 12.24 19.51 -13.14
C GLY A 165 12.48 18.93 -11.75
N PHE A 166 12.84 17.64 -11.72
CA PHE A 166 13.15 16.89 -10.50
C PHE A 166 14.65 16.61 -10.44
N ILE A 167 15.37 17.27 -9.53
CA ILE A 167 16.83 17.14 -9.39
C ILE A 167 17.12 15.96 -8.45
N HIS A 168 17.04 14.76 -8.98
CA HIS A 168 17.41 13.52 -8.30
C HIS A 168 17.76 12.46 -9.34
N GLY A 169 18.72 11.61 -9.02
CA GLY A 169 19.11 10.52 -9.91
C GLY A 169 19.96 9.49 -9.18
N GLN A 170 19.92 8.26 -9.67
CA GLN A 170 20.76 7.15 -9.23
C GLN A 170 21.61 6.68 -10.41
N THR A 171 22.84 6.21 -10.17
CA THR A 171 23.76 5.72 -11.24
C THR A 171 23.11 4.66 -12.12
N TYR A 172 22.30 3.78 -11.54
CA TYR A 172 21.60 2.69 -12.23
C TYR A 172 20.11 2.98 -12.46
N GLN A 173 19.68 4.23 -12.37
CA GLN A 173 18.32 4.61 -12.70
C GLN A 173 18.02 4.24 -14.15
N ALA A 174 16.90 3.54 -14.37
CA ALA A 174 16.50 3.01 -15.68
C ALA A 174 17.58 2.12 -16.36
N HIS A 175 18.29 1.30 -15.57
CA HIS A 175 19.28 0.36 -16.10
C HIS A 175 18.67 -0.55 -17.20
N PRO A 176 19.17 -0.51 -18.45
CA PRO A 176 18.50 -1.14 -19.60
C PRO A 176 18.23 -2.64 -19.43
N VAL A 177 19.17 -3.40 -18.82
CA VAL A 177 18.99 -4.84 -18.58
C VAL A 177 17.91 -5.10 -17.52
N ALA A 178 17.82 -4.24 -16.50
CA ALA A 178 16.80 -4.38 -15.47
C ALA A 178 15.41 -4.08 -16.05
N CYS A 179 15.31 -3.03 -16.88
CA CYS A 179 14.09 -2.70 -17.61
C CYS A 179 13.65 -3.81 -18.58
N ALA A 180 14.59 -4.41 -19.32
CA ALA A 180 14.31 -5.51 -20.24
C ALA A 180 13.80 -6.76 -19.49
N ALA A 181 14.44 -7.12 -18.37
CA ALA A 181 14.00 -8.23 -17.52
C ALA A 181 12.60 -7.99 -16.94
N ALA A 182 12.35 -6.79 -16.39
CA ALA A 182 11.04 -6.42 -15.86
C ALA A 182 9.96 -6.47 -16.93
N LEU A 183 10.22 -5.93 -18.13
CA LEU A 183 9.28 -6.00 -19.25
C LEU A 183 8.96 -7.45 -19.63
N ALA A 184 9.97 -8.33 -19.68
CA ALA A 184 9.77 -9.74 -19.96
C ALA A 184 8.89 -10.42 -18.89
N VAL A 185 9.16 -10.15 -17.61
CA VAL A 185 8.35 -10.67 -16.49
C VAL A 185 6.90 -10.20 -16.60
N GLN A 186 6.66 -8.89 -16.80
CA GLN A 186 5.29 -8.37 -16.92
C GLN A 186 4.56 -8.92 -18.16
N ARG A 187 5.28 -9.18 -19.27
CA ARG A 187 4.72 -9.85 -20.45
C ARG A 187 4.33 -11.29 -20.16
N ILE A 188 5.14 -12.03 -19.40
CA ILE A 188 4.85 -13.41 -19.00
C ILE A 188 3.62 -13.44 -18.08
N ILE A 189 3.56 -12.57 -17.06
CA ILE A 189 2.40 -12.46 -16.16
C ILE A 189 1.11 -12.29 -16.95
N ARG A 190 1.11 -11.42 -17.97
CA ARG A 190 -0.05 -11.19 -18.85
C ARG A 190 -0.32 -12.37 -19.78
N ARG A 191 0.71 -12.87 -20.47
CA ARG A 191 0.60 -13.95 -21.47
C ARG A 191 0.03 -15.23 -20.84
N ASP A 192 0.50 -15.57 -19.66
CA ASP A 192 0.16 -16.82 -18.96
C ASP A 192 -1.02 -16.63 -17.99
N ASN A 193 -1.66 -15.46 -18.01
CA ASN A 193 -2.79 -15.11 -17.16
C ASN A 193 -2.56 -15.41 -15.66
N LEU A 194 -1.36 -15.10 -15.17
CA LEU A 194 -0.93 -15.51 -13.83
C LEU A 194 -1.78 -14.87 -12.72
N LEU A 195 -2.40 -13.72 -12.97
CA LEU A 195 -3.28 -13.06 -12.01
C LEU A 195 -4.54 -13.89 -11.71
N SER A 196 -5.15 -14.52 -12.72
CA SER A 196 -6.27 -15.46 -12.51
C SER A 196 -5.83 -16.64 -11.65
N ASN A 197 -4.65 -17.19 -11.95
CA ASN A 197 -4.10 -18.29 -11.17
C ASN A 197 -3.78 -17.87 -9.71
N VAL A 198 -3.33 -16.63 -9.47
CA VAL A 198 -3.16 -16.09 -8.11
C VAL A 198 -4.49 -16.05 -7.35
N HIS A 199 -5.58 -15.67 -8.00
CA HIS A 199 -6.91 -15.69 -7.39
C HIS A 199 -7.34 -17.13 -7.05
N GLU A 200 -7.28 -18.03 -8.02
CA GLU A 200 -7.71 -19.43 -7.85
C GLU A 200 -6.89 -20.16 -6.78
N GLN A 201 -5.55 -20.09 -6.88
CA GLN A 201 -4.66 -20.76 -5.93
C GLN A 201 -4.66 -20.08 -4.56
N GLY A 202 -4.91 -18.76 -4.50
CA GLY A 202 -5.04 -18.03 -3.25
C GLY A 202 -6.26 -18.46 -2.44
N LEU A 203 -7.41 -18.61 -3.11
CA LEU A 203 -8.62 -19.15 -2.49
C LEU A 203 -8.40 -20.57 -1.99
N TYR A 204 -7.82 -21.43 -2.83
CA TYR A 204 -7.50 -22.81 -2.46
C TYR A 204 -6.56 -22.87 -1.24
N LEU A 205 -5.48 -22.08 -1.23
CA LEU A 205 -4.55 -22.01 -0.10
C LEU A 205 -5.27 -21.61 1.20
N LEU A 206 -6.10 -20.56 1.15
CA LEU A 206 -6.82 -20.08 2.32
C LEU A 206 -7.80 -21.15 2.85
N GLU A 207 -8.55 -21.80 1.95
CA GLU A 207 -9.46 -22.90 2.30
C GLU A 207 -8.72 -24.05 2.96
N GLN A 208 -7.58 -24.47 2.40
CA GLN A 208 -6.78 -25.55 2.98
C GLN A 208 -6.19 -25.18 4.34
N LEU A 209 -5.70 -23.94 4.51
CA LEU A 209 -5.22 -23.47 5.81
C LEU A 209 -6.35 -23.45 6.84
N GLN A 210 -7.54 -22.95 6.48
CA GLN A 210 -8.70 -22.96 7.35
C GLN A 210 -9.13 -24.38 7.74
N GLU A 211 -9.23 -25.29 6.77
CA GLU A 211 -9.63 -26.68 6.99
C GLU A 211 -8.66 -27.41 7.93
N LYS A 212 -7.35 -27.24 7.72
CA LYS A 212 -6.33 -28.00 8.48
C LYS A 212 -5.96 -27.35 9.80
N LEU A 213 -6.02 -26.02 9.92
CA LEU A 213 -5.47 -25.27 11.04
C LEU A 213 -6.49 -24.39 11.77
N GLY A 214 -7.69 -24.18 11.22
CA GLY A 214 -8.66 -23.20 11.76
C GLY A 214 -9.18 -23.52 13.16
N SER A 215 -9.20 -24.79 13.56
CA SER A 215 -9.58 -25.24 14.92
C SER A 215 -8.39 -25.50 15.83
N HIS A 216 -7.16 -25.26 15.37
CA HIS A 216 -5.96 -25.62 16.11
C HIS A 216 -5.70 -24.64 17.26
N LEU A 217 -5.50 -25.16 18.47
CA LEU A 217 -5.38 -24.37 19.71
C LEU A 217 -4.30 -23.26 19.65
N TYR A 218 -3.22 -23.49 18.91
CA TYR A 218 -2.11 -22.54 18.79
C TYR A 218 -2.23 -21.57 17.60
N VAL A 219 -3.32 -21.64 16.83
CA VAL A 219 -3.56 -20.76 15.69
C VAL A 219 -4.62 -19.73 16.07
N GLY A 220 -4.17 -18.49 16.24
CA GLY A 220 -5.05 -17.39 16.64
C GLY A 220 -5.82 -16.76 15.48
N ASP A 221 -5.24 -16.73 14.30
CA ASP A 221 -5.79 -16.04 13.11
C ASP A 221 -5.22 -16.65 11.83
N ILE A 222 -6.08 -16.87 10.84
CA ILE A 222 -5.72 -17.29 9.48
C ILE A 222 -6.22 -16.22 8.53
N ARG A 223 -5.29 -15.60 7.82
CA ARG A 223 -5.53 -14.42 6.98
C ARG A 223 -4.58 -14.42 5.78
N GLY A 224 -4.98 -13.69 4.76
CA GLY A 224 -4.25 -13.54 3.50
C GLY A 224 -5.22 -13.14 2.40
N LYS A 225 -4.69 -12.69 1.25
CA LYS A 225 -5.47 -12.45 0.04
C LYS A 225 -4.58 -12.57 -1.20
N GLY A 226 -5.05 -13.27 -2.23
CA GLY A 226 -4.19 -13.72 -3.31
C GLY A 226 -3.22 -14.77 -2.79
N LEU A 227 -1.96 -14.72 -3.21
CA LEU A 227 -0.92 -15.63 -2.73
C LEU A 227 -0.03 -14.98 -1.66
N PHE A 228 -0.70 -14.40 -0.66
CA PHE A 228 -0.15 -13.88 0.59
C PHE A 228 -0.47 -14.80 1.76
#